data_AF-A0A833SLB0-F1
#
_entry.id   AF-A0A833SLB0-F1
#
_cell.length_a   1.000
_cell.length_b   1.000
_cell.length_c   1.000
_cell.angle_alpha   90.00
_cell.angle_beta   90.00
_cell.angle_gamma   90.00
#
_symmetry.space_group_name_H-M   'P 1'
#
loop_
_entity.id
_entity.type
_entity.pdbx_description
1 polymer ?
#
loop_
_entity_poly.entity_id
_entity_poly.type
_entity_poly.pdbx_seq_one_letter_code
_entity_poly.pdbx_strand_id
1 'polypeptide(L)'
;MYNGWANKADEAETITCDHGTYVAGLLAGSSFSGKYANLGIVDKARIAFMDIGTQGETCGGQLHCAVSLATPADASDLLESQIDAGAKIFSFSWGTPGSDYSSQARDLDAFIYEKVDVLVVVAAGNSGESSTTGQRTISSPSGAKIVISVGVSLNSASSFTDFGCPDVFNERTVASFSSAGFTTDGRL
;
A
#
# COMPACT_ATOMS: atom_id res chain seq x y z
N MET A 1 12.69 1.04 12.85
CA MET A 1 12.14 -0.04 13.70
C MET A 1 11.57 -1.07 12.75
N TYR A 2 11.75 -2.36 13.03
CA TYR A 2 11.19 -3.46 12.24
C TYR A 2 10.37 -4.34 13.16
N ASN A 3 9.12 -4.60 12.79
CA ASN A 3 8.20 -5.43 13.55
C ASN A 3 7.63 -6.53 12.64
N GLY A 4 8.05 -7.78 12.85
CA GLY A 4 7.48 -8.94 12.15
C GLY A 4 6.21 -9.39 12.85
N TRP A 5 5.05 -9.17 12.22
CA TRP A 5 3.75 -9.54 12.79
C TRP A 5 3.31 -10.93 12.34
N ALA A 6 3.26 -11.13 11.03
CA ALA A 6 2.66 -12.34 10.48
C ALA A 6 3.58 -13.54 10.66
N ASN A 7 4.87 -13.40 10.34
CA ASN A 7 5.92 -14.31 10.77
C ASN A 7 7.29 -13.57 10.85
N LYS A 8 8.38 -14.31 11.08
CA LYS A 8 9.75 -13.74 11.18
C LYS A 8 10.57 -13.89 9.89
N ALA A 9 10.01 -14.52 8.86
CA ALA A 9 10.68 -14.74 7.59
C ALA A 9 10.35 -13.60 6.63
N ASP A 10 11.32 -13.15 5.86
CA ASP A 10 11.06 -12.24 4.76
C ASP A 10 10.48 -13.05 3.59
N GLU A 11 9.26 -12.72 3.21
CA GLU A 11 8.50 -13.49 2.23
C GLU A 11 8.57 -12.85 0.85
N ALA A 12 8.99 -13.63 -0.15
CA ALA A 12 9.05 -13.18 -1.53
C ALA A 12 8.63 -14.29 -2.50
N GLU A 13 7.84 -13.96 -3.52
CA GLU A 13 7.51 -14.93 -4.57
C GLU A 13 8.73 -15.26 -5.45
N THR A 14 9.67 -14.31 -5.59
CA THR A 14 10.76 -14.37 -6.59
C THR A 14 12.17 -14.08 -6.02
N ILE A 15 12.40 -14.28 -4.72
CA ILE A 15 13.71 -14.17 -4.01
C ILE A 15 14.29 -12.74 -3.86
N THR A 16 13.80 -11.72 -4.57
CA THR A 16 14.30 -10.34 -4.40
C THR A 16 13.21 -9.35 -4.05
N CYS A 17 13.36 -8.68 -2.90
CA CYS A 17 12.81 -7.36 -2.60
C CYS A 17 11.38 -7.18 -3.14
N ASP A 18 10.45 -7.94 -2.56
CA ASP A 18 9.06 -7.98 -3.01
C ASP A 18 8.34 -6.65 -2.69
N HIS A 19 7.03 -6.65 -2.86
CA HIS A 19 6.11 -5.54 -2.71
C HIS A 19 6.47 -4.57 -1.56
N GLY A 20 6.70 -5.07 -0.34
CA GLY A 20 7.02 -4.24 0.81
C GLY A 20 8.34 -3.45 0.69
N THR A 21 9.39 -4.08 0.16
CA THR A 21 10.68 -3.42 -0.06
C THR A 21 10.58 -2.38 -1.17
N TYR A 22 9.85 -2.70 -2.26
CA TYR A 22 9.62 -1.75 -3.35
C TYR A 22 8.87 -0.50 -2.86
N VAL A 23 7.77 -0.68 -2.12
CA VAL A 23 6.98 0.43 -1.56
C VAL A 23 7.82 1.28 -0.59
N ALA A 24 8.58 0.65 0.32
CA ALA A 24 9.47 1.37 1.23
C ALA A 24 10.55 2.17 0.47
N GLY A 25 11.09 1.60 -0.62
CA GLY A 25 12.05 2.24 -1.50
C GLY A 25 11.50 3.48 -2.21
N LEU A 26 10.26 3.41 -2.70
CA LEU A 26 9.57 4.57 -3.30
C LEU A 26 9.39 5.72 -2.31
N LEU A 27 9.12 5.41 -1.03
CA LEU A 27 8.88 6.43 -0.01
C LEU A 27 10.17 7.09 0.47
N ALA A 28 11.17 6.30 0.91
CA ALA A 28 12.36 6.82 1.56
C ALA A 28 13.65 6.06 1.19
N GLY A 29 13.69 5.45 -0.01
CA GLY A 29 14.88 4.76 -0.51
C GLY A 29 16.07 5.69 -0.67
N SER A 30 17.13 5.43 0.11
CA SER A 30 18.43 6.09 0.00
C SER A 30 19.55 5.09 -0.25
N SER A 31 20.50 5.45 -1.10
CA SER A 31 21.66 4.62 -1.40
C SER A 31 22.69 4.74 -0.29
N PHE A 32 22.76 3.71 0.57
CA PHE A 32 23.78 3.63 1.62
C PHE A 32 25.21 3.75 1.06
N SER A 33 25.45 3.17 -0.12
CA SER A 33 26.76 3.19 -0.78
C SER A 33 27.14 4.56 -1.37
N GLY A 34 26.18 5.47 -1.54
CA GLY A 34 26.36 6.72 -2.29
C GLY A 34 26.66 6.54 -3.78
N LYS A 35 26.72 5.30 -4.29
CA LYS A 35 27.02 4.99 -5.70
C LYS A 35 25.83 5.18 -6.63
N TYR A 36 24.63 5.20 -6.08
CA TYR A 36 23.38 5.33 -6.82
C TYR A 36 22.60 6.53 -6.30
N ALA A 37 21.71 7.07 -7.13
CA ALA A 37 20.81 8.13 -6.71
C ALA A 37 19.90 7.65 -5.58
N ASN A 38 19.53 8.58 -4.70
CA ASN A 38 18.44 8.37 -3.77
C ASN A 38 17.13 8.49 -4.55
N LEU A 39 16.29 7.45 -4.50
CA LEU A 39 15.09 7.35 -5.33
C LEU A 39 13.80 7.58 -4.54
N GLY A 40 13.87 7.57 -3.21
CA GLY A 40 12.72 7.85 -2.36
C GLY A 40 12.26 9.30 -2.47
N ILE A 41 10.94 9.50 -2.42
CA ILE A 41 10.32 10.84 -2.40
C ILE A 41 10.87 11.68 -1.22
N VAL A 42 11.10 11.03 -0.07
CA VAL A 42 11.69 11.62 1.13
C VAL A 42 12.85 10.75 1.62
N ASP A 43 13.95 10.75 0.88
CA ASP A 43 15.15 9.93 1.10
C ASP A 43 15.86 10.10 2.46
N LYS A 44 15.54 11.16 3.21
CA LYS A 44 16.06 11.42 4.57
C LYS A 44 15.09 11.01 5.69
N ALA A 45 13.89 10.56 5.35
CA ALA A 45 12.94 10.06 6.34
C ALA A 45 13.40 8.71 6.92
N ARG A 46 12.91 8.39 8.12
CA ARG A 46 13.15 7.09 8.76
C ARG A 46 11.90 6.23 8.59
N ILE A 47 12.10 4.94 8.39
CA ILE A 47 11.02 3.96 8.24
C ILE A 47 10.84 3.17 9.55
N ALA A 48 9.59 3.12 10.03
CA ALA A 48 9.09 2.04 10.86
C ALA A 48 8.37 1.07 9.93
N PHE A 49 8.76 -0.20 9.94
CA PHE A 49 8.24 -1.20 9.02
C PHE A 49 7.55 -2.31 9.82
N MET A 50 6.30 -2.58 9.48
CA MET A 50 5.55 -3.72 10.01
C MET A 50 5.32 -4.71 8.90
N ASP A 51 5.88 -5.90 9.08
CA ASP A 51 5.77 -6.99 8.14
C ASP A 51 4.53 -7.84 8.44
N ILE A 52 3.59 -7.78 7.50
CA ILE A 52 2.31 -8.49 7.51
C ILE A 52 2.26 -9.61 6.47
N GLY A 53 3.37 -9.87 5.77
CA GLY A 53 3.47 -10.95 4.79
C GLY A 53 3.58 -12.31 5.47
N THR A 54 2.91 -13.31 4.91
CA THR A 54 3.02 -14.70 5.36
C THR A 54 3.02 -15.66 4.19
N GLN A 55 3.82 -16.72 4.30
CA GLN A 55 3.78 -17.88 3.42
C GLN A 55 3.60 -19.15 4.25
N GLY A 56 3.31 -20.27 3.58
CA GLY A 56 3.24 -21.57 4.23
C GLY A 56 4.59 -21.94 4.85
N GLU A 57 4.57 -22.68 5.96
CA GLU A 57 5.78 -23.04 6.73
C GLU A 57 6.88 -23.74 5.89
N THR A 58 6.49 -24.42 4.81
CA THR A 58 7.40 -25.12 3.90
C THR A 58 8.07 -24.21 2.86
N CYS A 59 7.72 -22.92 2.84
CA CYS A 59 8.13 -21.97 1.80
C CYS A 59 9.38 -21.14 2.14
N GLY A 60 9.94 -21.29 3.35
CA GLY A 60 11.16 -20.58 3.73
C GLY A 60 12.30 -20.81 2.72
N GLY A 61 12.68 -19.76 1.99
CA GLY A 61 13.73 -19.80 0.97
C GLY A 61 13.35 -20.50 -0.35
N GLN A 62 12.06 -20.75 -0.60
CA GLN A 62 11.55 -21.32 -1.85
C GLN A 62 11.04 -20.22 -2.80
N LEU A 63 11.15 -20.47 -4.10
CA LEU A 63 10.54 -19.64 -5.14
C LEU A 63 9.11 -20.09 -5.42
N HIS A 64 8.28 -19.17 -5.93
CA HIS A 64 6.92 -19.44 -6.41
C HIS A 64 5.96 -19.93 -5.32
N CYS A 65 6.21 -19.54 -4.07
CA CYS A 65 5.24 -19.70 -3.00
C CYS A 65 4.28 -18.50 -2.96
N ALA A 66 2.99 -18.78 -2.82
CA ALA A 66 1.99 -17.74 -2.70
C ALA A 66 2.16 -16.98 -1.38
N VAL A 67 2.36 -15.66 -1.47
CA VAL A 67 2.33 -14.74 -0.33
C VAL A 67 0.88 -14.39 -0.02
N SER A 68 0.52 -14.48 1.26
CA SER A 68 -0.73 -13.93 1.80
C SER A 68 -0.41 -12.81 2.79
N LEU A 69 -1.42 -11.99 3.11
CA LEU A 69 -1.29 -10.95 4.13
C LEU A 69 -2.08 -11.36 5.37
N ALA A 70 -1.50 -11.13 6.54
CA ALA A 70 -2.17 -11.29 7.82
C ALA A 70 -2.03 -9.99 8.61
N THR A 71 -3.15 -9.30 8.82
CA THR A 71 -3.20 -8.09 9.63
C THR A 71 -3.73 -8.41 11.03
N PRO A 72 -3.32 -7.67 12.06
CA PRO A 72 -3.99 -7.71 13.35
C PRO A 72 -5.50 -7.41 13.20
N ALA A 73 -6.30 -7.97 14.10
CA ALA A 73 -7.73 -7.68 14.16
C ALA A 73 -7.97 -6.24 14.67
N ASP A 74 -7.20 -5.84 15.69
CA ASP A 74 -7.30 -4.52 16.31
C ASP A 74 -6.37 -3.51 15.66
N ALA A 75 -6.86 -2.30 15.42
CA ALA A 75 -6.07 -1.23 14.83
C ALA A 75 -4.90 -0.77 15.73
N SER A 76 -5.04 -0.90 17.05
CA SER A 76 -3.95 -0.61 18.00
C SER A 76 -2.73 -1.49 17.74
N ASP A 77 -2.93 -2.79 17.53
CA ASP A 77 -1.85 -3.74 17.27
C ASP A 77 -1.14 -3.44 15.94
N LEU A 78 -1.87 -2.85 14.99
CA LEU A 78 -1.32 -2.44 13.70
C LEU A 78 -0.49 -1.15 13.81
N LEU A 79 -0.91 -0.17 14.62
CA LEU A 79 -0.35 1.19 14.56
C LEU A 79 0.48 1.59 15.79
N GLU A 80 0.13 1.17 17.00
CA GLU A 80 0.70 1.73 18.25
C GLU A 80 2.20 1.56 18.36
N SER A 81 2.73 0.37 18.09
CA SER A 81 4.18 0.12 18.18
C SER A 81 5.00 1.04 17.26
N GLN A 82 4.43 1.42 16.11
CA GLN A 82 5.06 2.31 15.14
C GLN A 82 4.91 3.77 15.56
N ILE A 83 3.75 4.16 16.13
CA ILE A 83 3.54 5.48 16.74
C ILE A 83 4.55 5.71 17.87
N ASP A 84 4.74 4.71 18.74
CA ASP A 84 5.71 4.75 19.85
C ASP A 84 7.16 4.88 19.34
N ALA A 85 7.44 4.31 18.15
CA ALA A 85 8.71 4.50 17.46
C ALA A 85 8.85 5.89 16.80
N GLY A 86 7.82 6.73 16.86
CA GLY A 86 7.76 8.10 16.35
C GLY A 86 7.15 8.24 14.94
N ALA A 87 6.50 7.19 14.41
CA ALA A 87 5.84 7.27 13.11
C ALA A 87 4.59 8.17 13.18
N LYS A 88 4.48 9.08 12.21
CA LYS A 88 3.33 9.99 12.07
C LYS A 88 2.57 9.81 10.76
N ILE A 89 3.19 9.14 9.79
CA ILE A 89 2.61 8.88 8.47
C ILE A 89 2.71 7.38 8.24
N PHE A 90 1.57 6.78 7.90
CA PHE A 90 1.41 5.36 7.64
C PHE A 90 1.00 5.17 6.18
N SER A 91 1.62 4.20 5.51
CA SER A 91 1.34 3.89 4.11
C SER A 91 0.90 2.43 3.98
N PHE A 92 -0.35 2.21 3.60
CA PHE A 92 -0.95 0.89 3.41
C PHE A 92 -1.17 0.64 1.92
N SER A 93 -0.24 -0.07 1.30
CA SER A 93 -0.34 -0.50 -0.10
C SER A 93 -0.95 -1.90 -0.21
N TRP A 94 -2.03 -2.14 0.53
CA TRP A 94 -2.75 -3.41 0.56
C TRP A 94 -4.23 -3.14 0.81
N GLY A 95 -5.08 -4.11 0.49
CA GLY A 95 -6.51 -4.03 0.76
C GLY A 95 -7.26 -5.24 0.25
N THR A 96 -8.48 -5.42 0.76
CA THR A 96 -9.37 -6.51 0.36
C THR A 96 -10.48 -5.95 -0.53
N PRO A 97 -10.64 -6.47 -1.77
CA PRO A 97 -11.74 -6.06 -2.65
C PRO A 97 -13.09 -6.59 -2.15
N GLY A 98 -14.18 -6.00 -2.62
CA GLY A 98 -15.55 -6.47 -2.35
C GLY A 98 -16.26 -5.77 -1.19
N SER A 99 -15.54 -5.00 -0.37
CA SER A 99 -16.11 -4.06 0.59
C SER A 99 -15.18 -2.86 0.74
N ASP A 100 -15.74 -1.65 0.73
CA ASP A 100 -15.02 -0.40 0.87
C ASP A 100 -14.90 0.05 2.35
N TYR A 101 -15.97 -0.14 3.14
CA TYR A 101 -16.03 0.18 4.56
C TYR A 101 -16.32 -1.07 5.40
N SER A 102 -15.29 -1.88 5.62
CA SER A 102 -15.37 -3.08 6.46
C SER A 102 -15.28 -2.77 7.95
N SER A 103 -15.36 -3.79 8.81
CA SER A 103 -15.04 -3.66 10.23
C SER A 103 -13.63 -3.10 10.45
N GLN A 104 -12.64 -3.56 9.67
CA GLN A 104 -11.28 -3.05 9.75
C GLN A 104 -11.20 -1.55 9.41
N ALA A 105 -11.94 -1.08 8.40
CA ALA A 105 -11.98 0.33 8.04
C ALA A 105 -12.62 1.19 9.15
N ARG A 106 -13.69 0.68 9.78
CA ARG A 106 -14.35 1.32 10.92
C ARG A 106 -13.44 1.41 12.14
N ASP A 107 -12.73 0.33 12.45
CA ASP A 107 -11.87 0.25 13.63
C ASP A 107 -10.60 1.10 13.42
N LEU A 108 -10.09 1.17 12.18
CA LEU A 108 -9.05 2.12 11.79
C LEU A 108 -9.50 3.57 11.97
N ASP A 109 -10.69 3.94 11.47
CA ASP A 109 -11.26 5.28 11.65
C ASP A 109 -11.38 5.63 13.13
N ALA A 110 -11.94 4.74 13.96
CA ALA A 110 -12.10 4.97 15.39
C ALA A 110 -10.75 5.21 16.08
N PHE A 111 -9.74 4.40 15.73
CA PHE A 111 -8.41 4.51 16.31
C PHE A 111 -7.70 5.81 15.91
N ILE A 112 -7.68 6.17 14.63
CA ILE A 112 -6.94 7.37 14.17
C ILE A 112 -7.69 8.67 14.45
N TYR A 113 -9.00 8.63 14.66
CA TYR A 113 -9.79 9.80 15.07
C TYR A 113 -9.29 10.39 16.40
N GLU A 114 -8.80 9.56 17.31
CA GLU A 114 -8.25 9.98 18.59
C GLU A 114 -6.76 10.37 18.52
N LYS A 115 -6.11 10.24 17.35
CA LYS A 115 -4.68 10.47 17.12
C LYS A 115 -4.46 11.63 16.13
N VAL A 116 -4.60 12.86 16.62
CA VAL A 116 -4.61 14.10 15.80
C VAL A 116 -3.35 14.33 14.96
N ASP A 117 -2.24 13.66 15.30
CA ASP A 117 -0.94 13.77 14.66
C ASP A 117 -0.51 12.51 13.89
N VAL A 118 -1.48 11.65 13.57
CA VAL A 118 -1.32 10.47 12.70
C VAL A 118 -2.06 10.68 11.37
N LEU A 119 -1.35 10.46 10.26
CA LEU A 119 -1.90 10.44 8.91
C LEU A 119 -1.78 9.03 8.33
N VAL A 120 -2.87 8.49 7.80
CA VAL A 120 -2.87 7.20 7.11
C VAL A 120 -3.20 7.39 5.64
N VAL A 121 -2.34 6.82 4.79
CA VAL A 121 -2.47 6.81 3.33
C VAL A 121 -2.72 5.36 2.91
N VAL A 122 -3.76 5.11 2.14
CA VAL A 122 -4.20 3.76 1.74
C VAL A 122 -4.37 3.70 0.23
N ALA A 123 -3.90 2.63 -0.39
CA ALA A 123 -4.14 2.39 -1.81
C ALA A 123 -5.63 2.14 -2.08
N ALA A 124 -6.20 2.80 -3.10
CA ALA A 124 -7.61 2.66 -3.48
C ALA A 124 -8.00 1.22 -3.87
N GLY A 125 -7.03 0.44 -4.35
CA GLY A 125 -7.21 -0.92 -4.87
C GLY A 125 -6.91 -1.02 -6.36
N ASN A 126 -6.84 -2.27 -6.84
CA ASN A 126 -6.53 -2.61 -8.23
C ASN A 126 -7.72 -3.30 -8.93
N SER A 127 -8.95 -2.95 -8.55
CA SER A 127 -10.17 -3.59 -9.06
C SER A 127 -10.95 -2.72 -10.04
N GLY A 128 -10.35 -1.67 -10.62
CA GLY A 128 -11.02 -0.79 -11.59
C GLY A 128 -11.72 -1.56 -12.73
N GLU A 129 -11.06 -2.59 -13.25
CA GLU A 129 -11.59 -3.40 -14.37
C GLU A 129 -12.70 -4.39 -13.94
N SER A 130 -12.97 -4.56 -12.64
CA SER A 130 -14.04 -5.44 -12.17
C SER A 130 -15.44 -4.83 -12.33
N SER A 131 -15.53 -3.58 -12.79
CA SER A 131 -16.77 -2.84 -13.02
C SER A 131 -16.79 -2.30 -14.45
N THR A 132 -17.95 -2.35 -15.10
CA THR A 132 -18.11 -1.82 -16.47
C THR A 132 -17.90 -0.31 -16.53
N THR A 133 -18.07 0.40 -15.41
CA THR A 133 -17.87 1.86 -15.34
C THR A 133 -16.50 2.26 -14.79
N GLY A 134 -15.70 1.31 -14.31
CA GLY A 134 -14.48 1.59 -13.54
C GLY A 134 -14.74 2.04 -12.09
N GLN A 135 -15.99 2.31 -11.73
CA GLN A 135 -16.40 2.91 -10.46
C GLN A 135 -16.92 1.87 -9.46
N ARG A 136 -16.97 2.27 -8.18
CA ARG A 136 -17.42 1.45 -7.04
C ARG A 136 -16.53 0.22 -6.82
N THR A 137 -15.23 0.43 -6.93
CA THR A 137 -14.21 -0.64 -6.87
C THR A 137 -13.20 -0.41 -5.75
N ILE A 138 -13.44 0.57 -4.87
CA ILE A 138 -12.61 0.87 -3.68
C ILE A 138 -12.51 -0.36 -2.78
N SER A 139 -11.28 -0.71 -2.40
CA SER A 139 -10.99 -1.79 -1.45
C SER A 139 -11.04 -1.29 -0.01
N SER A 140 -11.20 -2.20 0.94
CA SER A 140 -11.01 -1.92 2.37
C SER A 140 -9.54 -2.10 2.74
N PRO A 141 -8.93 -1.23 3.57
CA PRO A 141 -9.56 -0.17 4.37
C PRO A 141 -9.60 1.20 3.67
N SER A 142 -9.41 1.28 2.35
CA SER A 142 -9.34 2.55 1.64
C SER A 142 -10.64 3.36 1.66
N GLY A 143 -11.79 2.74 1.91
CA GLY A 143 -13.05 3.45 2.11
C GLY A 143 -13.24 4.04 3.51
N ALA A 144 -12.25 3.94 4.42
CA ALA A 144 -12.25 4.65 5.71
C ALA A 144 -12.42 6.18 5.50
N LYS A 145 -13.05 6.88 6.46
CA LYS A 145 -13.47 8.28 6.27
C LYS A 145 -12.35 9.29 6.50
N ILE A 146 -11.37 8.97 7.35
CA ILE A 146 -10.31 9.90 7.76
C ILE A 146 -8.92 9.44 7.33
N VAL A 147 -8.86 8.71 6.21
CA VAL A 147 -7.61 8.33 5.52
C VAL A 147 -7.49 9.06 4.19
N ILE A 148 -6.28 9.09 3.63
CA ILE A 148 -6.07 9.50 2.24
C ILE A 148 -6.09 8.24 1.37
N SER A 149 -7.16 8.08 0.58
CA SER A 149 -7.20 7.08 -0.48
C SER A 149 -6.41 7.54 -1.70
N VAL A 150 -5.54 6.70 -2.24
CA VAL A 150 -4.68 7.01 -3.39
C VAL A 150 -4.97 6.04 -4.55
N GLY A 151 -5.53 6.57 -5.63
CA GLY A 151 -5.60 5.89 -6.93
C GLY A 151 -4.31 6.04 -7.74
N VAL A 152 -4.27 5.44 -8.92
CA VAL A 152 -3.05 5.40 -9.75
C VAL A 152 -3.29 5.94 -11.16
N SER A 153 -2.45 6.89 -11.56
CA SER A 153 -2.23 7.26 -12.96
C SER A 153 -1.10 6.43 -13.56
N LEU A 154 -1.00 6.41 -14.88
CA LEU A 154 0.18 5.89 -15.54
C LEU A 154 1.41 6.73 -15.16
N ASN A 155 2.60 6.18 -15.41
CA ASN A 155 3.85 6.90 -15.22
C ASN A 155 4.04 7.96 -16.33
N SER A 156 5.13 8.73 -16.25
CA SER A 156 5.50 9.71 -17.28
C SER A 156 5.47 9.10 -18.67
N ALA A 157 5.10 9.89 -19.69
CA ALA A 157 5.13 9.44 -21.08
C ALA A 157 6.50 8.86 -21.51
N SER A 158 7.60 9.36 -20.92
CA SER A 158 8.95 8.84 -21.15
C SER A 158 9.16 7.41 -20.67
N SER A 159 8.30 6.87 -19.80
CA SER A 159 8.35 5.48 -19.36
C SER A 159 7.71 4.51 -20.35
N PHE A 160 7.01 5.02 -21.38
CA PHE A 160 6.23 4.22 -22.33
C PHE A 160 6.73 4.35 -23.77
N THR A 161 8.04 4.50 -23.98
CA THR A 161 8.64 4.70 -25.32
C THR A 161 8.34 3.57 -26.30
N ASP A 162 8.07 2.37 -25.79
CA ASP A 162 7.79 1.18 -26.59
C ASP A 162 6.30 1.07 -26.99
N PHE A 163 5.43 1.90 -26.41
CA PHE A 163 4.00 1.91 -26.69
C PHE A 163 3.65 3.09 -27.62
N GLY A 164 2.90 2.80 -28.69
CA GLY A 164 2.33 3.86 -29.54
C GLY A 164 1.28 4.68 -28.78
N CYS A 165 0.99 5.92 -29.21
CA CYS A 165 0.00 6.84 -28.62
C CYS A 165 0.44 7.51 -27.30
N PRO A 166 1.44 8.44 -27.33
CA PRO A 166 1.89 9.17 -26.13
C PRO A 166 0.80 10.04 -25.48
N ASP A 167 -0.23 10.41 -26.24
CA ASP A 167 -1.40 11.13 -25.72
C ASP A 167 -2.27 10.28 -24.78
N VAL A 168 -2.12 8.95 -24.81
CA VAL A 168 -2.82 8.00 -23.92
C VAL A 168 -1.88 7.46 -22.86
N PHE A 169 -0.66 7.06 -23.22
CA PHE A 169 0.31 6.53 -22.27
C PHE A 169 1.13 7.64 -21.62
N ASN A 170 0.54 8.36 -20.67
CA ASN A 170 1.17 9.44 -19.94
C ASN A 170 0.58 9.62 -18.53
N GLU A 171 1.23 10.47 -17.74
CA GLU A 171 0.91 10.72 -16.34
C GLU A 171 -0.47 11.31 -16.06
N ARG A 172 -1.22 11.74 -17.10
CA ARG A 172 -2.57 12.27 -16.97
C ARG A 172 -3.65 11.21 -17.16
N THR A 173 -3.28 10.00 -17.56
CA THR A 173 -4.20 8.89 -17.78
C THR A 173 -4.29 8.04 -16.53
N VAL A 174 -5.51 7.81 -16.05
CA VAL A 174 -5.77 6.88 -14.94
C VAL A 174 -5.53 5.45 -15.42
N ALA A 175 -4.78 4.65 -14.67
CA ALA A 175 -4.56 3.26 -15.04
C ALA A 175 -5.88 2.48 -14.97
N SER A 176 -6.14 1.58 -15.94
CA SER A 176 -7.42 0.87 -16.07
C SER A 176 -7.78 0.07 -14.81
N PHE A 177 -6.77 -0.54 -14.17
CA PHE A 177 -6.95 -1.30 -12.94
C PHE A 177 -7.13 -0.43 -11.69
N SER A 178 -6.87 0.89 -11.74
CA SER A 178 -7.04 1.76 -10.58
C SER A 178 -8.48 1.67 -10.09
N SER A 179 -8.65 1.23 -8.84
CA SER A 179 -9.96 1.33 -8.20
C SER A 179 -10.39 2.79 -8.12
N ALA A 180 -11.69 3.02 -8.29
CA ALA A 180 -12.30 4.34 -8.25
C ALA A 180 -13.61 4.30 -7.45
N GLY A 181 -13.92 5.44 -6.84
CA GLY A 181 -15.18 5.66 -6.16
C GLY A 181 -16.37 5.66 -7.11
N PHE A 182 -17.58 5.96 -6.63
CA PHE A 182 -17.90 6.27 -5.24
C PHE A 182 -17.77 5.05 -4.32
N THR A 183 -17.68 5.28 -3.01
CA THR A 183 -18.02 4.26 -2.03
C THR A 183 -19.50 3.85 -2.16
N THR A 184 -19.86 2.72 -1.56
CA THR A 184 -21.21 2.14 -1.52
C THR A 184 -22.24 3.15 -0.98
N ASP A 185 -21.84 3.97 -0.01
CA ASP A 185 -22.63 5.05 0.60
C ASP A 185 -22.51 6.40 -0.11
N GLY A 186 -21.80 6.48 -1.24
CA GLY A 186 -21.77 7.66 -2.12
C GLY A 186 -20.69 8.70 -1.80
N ARG A 187 -19.72 8.39 -0.94
CA ARG A 187 -18.56 9.26 -0.69
C ARG A 187 -17.60 9.19 -1.88
N LEU A 188 -16.91 10.32 -2.08
CA LEU A 188 -15.79 10.45 -3.01
C LEU A 188 -14.51 9.95 -2.35
#